data_AF-A0AB36VAS3-F1
#
_entry.id   AF-A0AB36VAS3-F1
#
_cell.length_a   1.000
_cell.length_b   1.000
_cell.length_c   1.000
_cell.angle_alpha   90.00
_cell.angle_beta   90.00
_cell.angle_gamma   90.00
#
_symmetry.space_group_name_H-M   'P 1'
#
loop_
_entity.id
_entity.type
_entity.pdbx_description
1 polymer ?
#
loop_
_entity_poly.entity_id
_entity_poly.type
_entity_poly.pdbx_seq_one_letter_code
_entity_poly.pdbx_strand_id
1 'polypeptide(L)'
;MFNWLKVYQELEQEVAYLDYNLDKTKAELKRWVSGDLREVRLTAESEGAKVEERIEAIEYELAHKMNDMHKLKKLINTFKGLEHKIAYLKYVEGMTLEKIAEELNYSSQYIYNKHAAMREKVEYSNRT
;
A
#
# COMPACT_ATOMS: atom_id res chain seq x y z
N MET A 1 10.08 -0.34 15.50
CA MET A 1 8.79 -0.26 14.75
C MET A 1 8.21 -1.65 14.76
N PHE A 2 6.88 -1.83 14.82
CA PHE A 2 6.31 -3.17 14.74
C PHE A 2 6.66 -3.86 13.41
N ASN A 3 7.04 -5.13 13.44
CA ASN A 3 7.38 -5.86 12.21
C ASN A 3 6.21 -5.92 11.22
N TRP A 4 4.98 -6.11 11.70
CA TRP A 4 3.79 -6.11 10.85
C TRP A 4 3.59 -4.79 10.09
N LEU A 5 4.04 -3.66 10.66
CA LEU A 5 3.89 -2.35 10.03
C LEU A 5 4.85 -2.18 8.85
N LYS A 6 6.06 -2.75 8.93
CA LYS A 6 6.98 -2.80 7.80
C LYS A 6 6.39 -3.63 6.65
N VAL A 7 5.89 -4.83 6.97
CA VAL A 7 5.23 -5.71 5.99
C VAL A 7 4.02 -5.02 5.35
N TYR A 8 3.20 -4.31 6.12
CA TYR A 8 2.09 -3.52 5.60
C TYR A 8 2.55 -2.45 4.61
N GLN A 9 3.57 -1.66 4.98
CA GLN A 9 4.08 -0.57 4.15
C GLN A 9 4.74 -1.07 2.85
N GLU A 10 5.48 -2.17 2.91
CA GLU A 10 6.05 -2.83 1.74
C GLU A 10 4.93 -3.28 0.77
N LEU A 11 3.91 -3.96 1.29
CA LEU A 11 2.78 -4.40 0.47
C LEU A 11 1.98 -3.22 -0.11
N GLU A 12 1.84 -2.12 0.65
CA GLU A 12 1.16 -0.90 0.19
C GLU A 12 1.93 -0.25 -0.96
N GLN A 13 3.27 -0.20 -0.87
CA GLN A 13 4.13 0.29 -1.94
C GLN A 13 4.08 -0.60 -3.19
N GLU A 14 4.07 -1.92 -3.02
CA GLU A 14 3.93 -2.86 -4.14
C GLU A 14 2.61 -2.67 -4.87
N VAL A 15 1.49 -2.55 -4.14
CA VAL A 15 0.17 -2.27 -4.72
C VAL A 15 0.19 -0.94 -5.47
N ALA A 16 0.71 0.13 -4.87
CA ALA A 16 0.77 1.44 -5.50
C ALA A 16 1.63 1.44 -6.78
N TYR A 17 2.74 0.70 -6.77
CA TYR A 17 3.60 0.57 -7.94
C TYR A 17 2.95 -0.24 -9.07
N LEU A 18 2.26 -1.34 -8.74
CA LEU A 18 1.51 -2.12 -9.72
C LEU A 18 0.37 -1.31 -10.34
N ASP A 19 -0.39 -0.55 -9.54
CA ASP A 19 -1.47 0.31 -10.00
C ASP A 19 -0.95 1.38 -10.98
N TYR A 20 0.15 2.05 -10.62
CA TYR A 20 0.84 2.99 -11.50
C TYR A 20 1.30 2.33 -12.81
N ASN A 21 1.88 1.13 -12.75
CA ASN A 21 2.33 0.40 -13.93
C ASN A 21 1.16 -0.02 -14.81
N LEU A 22 0.03 -0.42 -14.21
CA LEU A 22 -1.19 -0.76 -14.93
C LEU A 22 -1.70 0.44 -15.72
N ASP A 23 -1.77 1.62 -15.10
CA ASP A 23 -2.17 2.86 -15.76
C ASP A 23 -1.26 3.21 -16.94
N LYS A 24 0.06 3.09 -16.75
CA LYS A 24 1.03 3.30 -17.84
C LYS A 24 0.83 2.32 -18.99
N THR A 25 0.61 1.04 -18.67
CA THR A 25 0.45 -0.02 -19.68
C THR A 25 -0.89 0.12 -20.42
N LYS A 26 -1.96 0.52 -19.74
CA LYS A 26 -3.25 0.88 -20.37
C LYS A 26 -3.13 2.10 -21.28
N ALA A 27 -2.36 3.11 -20.87
CA ALA A 27 -2.07 4.26 -21.72
C ALA A 27 -1.24 3.87 -22.96
N GLU A 28 -0.30 2.93 -22.82
CA GLU A 28 0.45 2.34 -23.93
C GLU A 28 -0.49 1.64 -24.92
N LEU A 29 -1.38 0.77 -24.44
CA LEU A 29 -2.37 0.08 -25.28
C LEU A 29 -3.20 1.07 -26.09
N LYS A 30 -3.65 2.17 -25.47
CA LYS A 30 -4.41 3.22 -26.16
C LYS A 30 -3.65 3.82 -27.35
N ARG A 31 -2.32 4.00 -27.23
CA ARG A 31 -1.48 4.50 -28.32
C ARG A 31 -1.41 3.52 -29.49
N TRP A 32 -1.31 2.23 -29.20
CA TRP A 32 -1.32 1.16 -30.20
C TRP A 32 -2.68 1.01 -30.91
N VAL A 33 -3.78 1.07 -30.17
CA VAL A 33 -5.13 0.85 -30.73
C VAL A 33 -5.66 2.08 -31.46
N SER A 34 -5.42 3.28 -30.93
CA SER A 34 -6.13 4.51 -31.34
C SER A 34 -5.25 5.75 -31.42
N GLY A 35 -3.96 5.65 -31.09
CA GLY A 35 -3.06 6.79 -31.02
C GLY A 35 -2.01 6.79 -32.11
N ASP A 36 -0.87 7.39 -31.78
CA ASP A 36 0.25 7.64 -32.68
C ASP A 36 0.95 6.36 -33.18
N LEU A 37 0.75 5.23 -32.51
CA LEU A 37 1.36 3.94 -32.87
C LEU A 37 0.44 3.05 -33.71
N ARG A 38 -0.78 3.50 -34.04
CA ARG A 38 -1.81 2.68 -34.74
C ARG A 38 -1.37 2.15 -36.10
N GLU A 39 -0.63 2.95 -36.87
CA GLU A 39 -0.21 2.59 -38.23
C GLU A 39 1.12 1.81 -38.27
N VAL A 40 1.74 1.58 -37.10
CA VAL A 40 2.92 0.73 -36.99
C VAL A 40 2.47 -0.71 -37.16
N ARG A 41 3.00 -1.41 -38.17
CA ARG A 41 2.61 -2.80 -38.48
C ARG A 41 2.89 -3.71 -37.29
N LEU A 42 1.83 -4.07 -36.57
CA LEU A 42 1.85 -5.09 -35.52
C LEU A 42 2.03 -6.47 -36.20
N THR A 43 3.21 -7.06 -36.09
CA THR A 43 3.37 -8.52 -36.27
C THR A 43 2.86 -9.22 -35.00
N ALA A 44 2.57 -10.53 -35.06
CA ALA A 44 2.16 -11.28 -33.87
C ALA A 44 3.20 -11.26 -32.74
N GLU A 45 4.47 -10.96 -33.06
CA GLU A 45 5.57 -10.80 -32.09
C GLU A 45 5.76 -9.37 -31.61
N SER A 46 4.99 -8.40 -32.16
CA SER A 46 5.13 -6.99 -31.85
C SER A 46 4.80 -6.70 -30.38
N GLU A 47 5.44 -5.67 -29.84
CA GLU A 47 5.24 -5.27 -28.45
C GLU A 47 3.77 -4.97 -28.15
N GLY A 48 3.05 -4.33 -29.08
CA GLY A 48 1.61 -4.07 -28.95
C GLY A 48 0.75 -5.32 -28.77
N ALA A 49 1.12 -6.46 -29.38
CA ALA A 49 0.41 -7.74 -29.21
C ALA A 49 0.58 -8.35 -27.80
N LYS A 50 1.66 -7.98 -27.09
CA LYS A 50 1.95 -8.45 -25.72
C LYS A 50 1.48 -7.47 -24.64
N VAL A 51 1.04 -6.26 -25.01
CA VAL A 51 0.57 -5.26 -24.04
C VAL A 51 -0.68 -5.74 -23.31
N GLU A 52 -1.61 -6.41 -24.00
CA GLU A 52 -2.82 -6.96 -23.38
C GLU A 52 -2.49 -8.06 -22.37
N GLU A 53 -1.62 -9.02 -22.74
CA GLU A 53 -1.14 -10.06 -21.81
C GLU A 53 -0.45 -9.48 -20.58
N ARG A 54 0.35 -8.42 -20.76
CA ARG A 54 0.98 -7.69 -19.63
C ARG A 54 -0.04 -7.03 -18.74
N ILE A 55 -1.10 -6.43 -19.29
CA ILE A 55 -2.20 -5.84 -18.52
C ILE A 55 -2.88 -6.92 -17.68
N GLU A 56 -3.23 -8.05 -18.28
CA GLU A 56 -3.87 -9.17 -17.57
C GLU A 56 -2.99 -9.68 -16.42
N ALA A 57 -1.69 -9.84 -16.65
CA ALA A 57 -0.75 -10.26 -15.62
C ALA A 57 -0.66 -9.26 -14.44
N ILE A 58 -0.60 -7.95 -14.74
CA ILE A 58 -0.57 -6.90 -13.71
C ILE A 58 -1.89 -6.86 -12.93
N GLU A 59 -3.04 -6.94 -13.61
CA GLU A 59 -4.36 -6.96 -12.96
C GLU A 59 -4.52 -8.18 -12.04
N TYR A 60 -4.07 -9.35 -12.50
CA TYR A 60 -4.05 -10.56 -11.68
C TYR A 60 -3.18 -10.37 -10.43
N GLU A 61 -1.94 -9.92 -10.57
CA GLU A 61 -1.04 -9.71 -9.44
C GLU A 61 -1.59 -8.65 -8.47
N LEU A 62 -2.13 -7.55 -8.99
CA LEU A 62 -2.75 -6.48 -8.19
C LEU A 62 -3.91 -7.03 -7.36
N ALA A 63 -4.80 -7.84 -7.95
CA ALA A 63 -5.91 -8.47 -7.24
C ALA A 63 -5.42 -9.38 -6.10
N HIS A 64 -4.35 -10.15 -6.32
CA HIS A 64 -3.73 -10.98 -5.30
C HIS A 64 -3.16 -10.16 -4.15
N LYS A 65 -2.38 -9.11 -4.44
CA LYS A 65 -1.80 -8.25 -3.40
C LYS A 65 -2.85 -7.46 -2.62
N MET A 66 -3.91 -6.98 -3.28
CA MET A 66 -5.04 -6.34 -2.59
C MET A 66 -5.76 -7.30 -1.65
N ASN A 67 -5.91 -8.58 -2.04
CA ASN A 67 -6.47 -9.60 -1.16
C ASN A 67 -5.55 -9.88 0.04
N ASP A 68 -4.23 -9.94 -0.16
CA ASP A 68 -3.27 -10.11 0.93
C ASP A 68 -3.25 -8.90 1.87
N MET A 69 -3.40 -7.69 1.33
CA MET A 69 -3.56 -6.47 2.11
C MET A 69 -4.80 -6.55 3.03
N HIS A 70 -5.93 -7.02 2.49
CA HIS A 70 -7.16 -7.22 3.27
C HIS A 70 -6.98 -8.24 4.39
N LYS A 71 -6.34 -9.38 4.10
CA LYS A 71 -6.03 -10.41 5.12
C LYS A 71 -5.11 -9.86 6.21
N LEU A 72 -4.09 -9.10 5.82
CA LEU A 72 -3.14 -8.50 6.74
C LEU A 72 -3.82 -7.48 7.66
N LYS A 73 -4.67 -6.58 7.11
CA LYS A 73 -5.46 -5.64 7.91
C LYS A 73 -6.34 -6.37 8.93
N LYS A 74 -7.05 -7.43 8.50
CA LYS A 74 -7.85 -8.27 9.40
C LYS A 74 -7.01 -8.88 10.53
N LEU A 75 -5.84 -9.43 10.20
CA LEU A 75 -4.93 -10.01 11.19
C LEU A 75 -4.45 -8.95 12.20
N ILE A 76 -3.96 -7.81 11.74
CA ILE A 76 -3.45 -6.74 12.61
C ILE A 76 -4.56 -6.21 13.54
N ASN A 77 -5.80 -6.14 13.05
CA ASN A 77 -6.94 -5.70 13.86
C ASN A 77 -7.25 -6.65 15.04
N THR A 78 -6.72 -7.88 15.04
CA THR A 78 -6.83 -8.80 16.19
C THR A 78 -5.81 -8.51 17.29
N PHE A 79 -4.77 -7.72 17.00
CA PHE A 79 -3.70 -7.45 17.96
C PHE A 79 -4.20 -6.58 19.11
N LYS A 80 -3.87 -7.01 20.32
CA LYS A 80 -4.23 -6.32 21.55
C LYS A 80 -3.14 -5.31 21.94
N GLY A 81 -3.51 -4.40 22.84
CA GLY A 81 -2.59 -3.39 23.36
C GLY A 81 -2.73 -2.04 22.67
N LEU A 82 -2.55 -0.99 23.46
CA LEU A 82 -2.78 0.38 23.01
C LEU A 82 -1.82 0.79 21.90
N GLU A 83 -0.54 0.40 21.98
CA GLU A 83 0.47 0.77 20.99
C GLU A 83 0.17 0.18 19.59
N HIS A 84 -0.37 -1.05 19.53
CA HIS A 84 -0.84 -1.65 18.28
C HIS A 84 -2.01 -0.88 17.69
N LYS A 85 -3.00 -0.52 18.52
CA LYS A 85 -4.17 0.27 18.08
C LYS A 85 -3.77 1.66 17.57
N ILE A 86 -2.89 2.36 18.29
CA ILE A 86 -2.37 3.66 17.86
C ILE A 86 -1.65 3.53 16.52
N ALA A 87 -0.77 2.53 16.36
CA ALA A 87 -0.03 2.32 15.12
C ALA A 87 -0.96 1.98 13.95
N TYR A 88 -1.95 1.11 14.16
CA TYR A 88 -2.95 0.76 13.14
C TYR A 88 -3.71 2.01 12.68
N LEU A 89 -4.35 2.73 13.60
CA LEU A 89 -5.15 3.91 13.23
C LEU A 89 -4.28 5.01 12.60
N LYS A 90 -3.03 5.18 13.04
CA LYS A 90 -2.15 6.23 12.52
C LYS A 90 -1.64 5.93 11.12
N TYR A 91 -1.18 4.70 10.89
CA TYR A 91 -0.41 4.36 9.69
C TYR A 91 -1.20 3.53 8.66
N VAL A 92 -2.25 2.82 9.09
CA VAL A 92 -3.11 2.01 8.21
C VAL A 92 -4.39 2.76 7.85
N GLU A 93 -5.02 3.41 8.83
CA GLU A 93 -6.26 4.20 8.61
C GLU A 93 -5.98 5.69 8.34
N GLY A 94 -4.72 6.13 8.42
CA GLY A 94 -4.31 7.51 8.12
C GLY A 94 -4.85 8.57 9.08
N MET A 95 -5.30 8.20 10.28
CA MET A 95 -5.90 9.14 11.24
C MET A 95 -4.87 10.10 11.86
N THR A 96 -5.37 11.24 12.33
CA THR A 96 -4.58 12.16 13.16
C THR A 96 -4.56 11.69 14.62
N LEU A 97 -3.60 12.14 15.42
CA LEU A 97 -3.49 11.68 16.81
C LEU A 97 -4.65 12.16 17.69
N GLU A 98 -5.25 13.30 17.34
CA GLU A 98 -6.44 13.86 17.97
C GLU A 98 -7.66 12.96 17.71
N LYS A 99 -7.90 12.57 16.45
CA LYS A 99 -8.97 11.63 16.09
C LYS A 99 -8.76 10.26 16.76
N ILE A 100 -7.52 9.80 16.86
CA ILE A 100 -7.19 8.55 17.55
C ILE A 100 -7.53 8.63 19.03
N ALA A 101 -7.30 9.77 19.67
CA ALA A 101 -7.65 9.99 21.06
C ALA A 101 -9.18 9.95 21.27
N GLU A 102 -9.95 10.57 20.38
CA GLU A 102 -11.41 10.49 20.37
C GLU A 102 -11.89 9.04 20.20
N GLU A 103 -11.42 8.34 19.16
CA GLU A 103 -11.81 6.95 18.84
C GLU A 103 -11.50 5.98 19.98
N LEU A 104 -10.35 6.15 20.65
CA LEU A 104 -9.92 5.28 21.73
C LEU A 104 -10.38 5.75 23.12
N ASN A 105 -11.14 6.85 23.22
CA ASN A 105 -11.59 7.48 24.45
C ASN A 105 -10.44 7.81 25.43
N TYR A 106 -9.36 8.40 24.90
CA TYR A 106 -8.25 8.94 25.69
C TYR A 106 -8.14 10.46 25.51
N SER A 107 -7.39 11.13 26.39
CA SER A 107 -7.00 12.50 26.13
C SER A 107 -5.99 12.56 24.98
N SER A 108 -6.07 13.62 24.17
CA SER A 108 -5.12 13.85 23.07
C SER A 108 -3.69 13.83 23.58
N GLN A 109 -3.41 14.51 24.71
CA GLN A 109 -2.08 14.55 25.33
C GLN A 109 -1.53 13.16 25.64
N TYR A 110 -2.36 12.25 26.15
CA TYR A 110 -1.93 10.89 26.46
C TYR A 110 -1.53 10.12 25.19
N ILE A 111 -2.31 10.23 24.11
CA ILE A 111 -1.99 9.61 22.82
C ILE A 111 -0.71 10.19 22.21
N TYR A 112 -0.51 11.52 22.24
CA TYR A 112 0.75 12.13 21.78
C TYR A 112 1.95 11.60 22.55
N ASN A 113 1.88 11.59 23.89
CA ASN A 113 2.97 11.09 24.73
C ASN A 113 3.27 9.62 24.44
N LYS A 114 2.23 8.80 24.27
CA LYS A 114 2.38 7.38 23.96
C LYS A 114 3.02 7.18 22.58
N HIS A 115 2.58 7.92 21.57
CA HIS A 115 3.14 7.87 20.21
C HIS A 115 4.61 8.33 20.18
N ALA A 116 4.95 9.40 20.93
CA ALA A 116 6.32 9.86 21.07
C ALA A 116 7.23 8.77 21.68
N ALA A 117 6.80 8.16 22.79
CA ALA A 117 7.54 7.06 23.42
C ALA A 117 7.69 5.84 22.50
N MET A 118 6.68 5.53 21.67
CA MET A 118 6.77 4.48 20.66
C MET A 118 7.88 4.77 19.65
N ARG A 119 7.98 6.01 19.15
CA ARG A 119 9.03 6.41 18.18
C ARG A 119 10.43 6.36 18.81
N GLU A 120 10.58 6.87 20.01
CA GLU A 120 11.87 6.90 20.73
C GLU A 120 12.45 5.49 20.91
N LYS A 121 11.63 4.51 21.29
CA LYS A 121 12.05 3.09 21.37
C LYS A 121 12.61 2.57 20.05
N VAL A 122 12.01 2.95 18.92
CA VAL A 122 12.50 2.54 17.59
C VAL A 122 13.85 3.13 17.29
N GLU A 123 14.01 4.43 17.54
CA GLU A 123 15.26 5.13 17.30
C GLU A 123 16.39 4.57 18.15
N TYR A 124 16.12 4.27 19.42
CA TYR A 124 17.10 3.66 20.31
C TYR A 124 17.55 2.28 19.84
N SER A 125 16.61 1.40 19.49
CA SER A 125 16.94 0.05 18.99
C SER A 125 17.71 0.04 17.66
N ASN A 126 17.68 1.11 16.88
CA ASN A 126 18.45 1.23 15.64
C ASN A 126 19.88 1.77 15.85
N ARG A 127 20.21 2.28 17.05
CA ARG A 127 21.53 2.87 17.37
C ARG A 127 22.50 1.90 18.04
N THR A 128 22.00 0.76 18.51
CA THR A 128 22.75 -0.32 19.18
C THR A 128 22.89 -1.53 18.28
#